data_AF-A0A968P6V3-F1
#
_entry.id   AF-A0A968P6V3-F1
#
_cell.length_a   1.000
_cell.length_b   1.000
_cell.length_c   1.000
_cell.angle_alpha   90.00
_cell.angle_beta   90.00
_cell.angle_gamma   90.00
#
_symmetry.space_group_name_H-M   'P 1'
#
loop_
_entity.id
_entity.type
_entity.pdbx_description
1 polymer ?
#
loop_
_entity_poly.entity_id
_entity_poly.type
_entity_poly.pdbx_seq_one_letter_code
_entity_poly.pdbx_strand_id
1 'polypeptide(L)' 'MARTNLALDRELLDEARRLSGETSYSRTVERALEAFVRRIKARRILELAHSGLWTGDLAEMRDDRPPQDPVRVPG' A
#
# COMPACT_ATOMS: atom_id res chain seq x y z
N MET A 1 -22.40 -10.08 -3.35
CA MET A 1 -21.49 -10.79 -4.28
C MET A 1 -22.31 -11.75 -5.15
N ALA A 2 -21.95 -11.94 -6.42
CA ALA A 2 -22.56 -12.99 -7.26
C ALA A 2 -21.95 -14.36 -6.90
N ARG A 3 -22.74 -15.44 -6.94
CA ARG A 3 -22.22 -16.80 -6.73
C ARG A 3 -21.59 -17.32 -8.03
N THR A 4 -20.37 -17.82 -7.92
CA THR A 4 -19.61 -18.39 -9.05
C THR A 4 -18.93 -19.68 -8.59
N ASN A 5 -18.93 -20.70 -9.45
CA ASN A 5 -18.20 -21.94 -9.20
C ASN A 5 -16.82 -21.85 -9.86
N LEU A 6 -15.77 -22.05 -9.07
CA LEU A 6 -14.38 -21.99 -9.51
C LEU A 6 -13.67 -23.29 -9.09
N ALA A 7 -12.80 -23.81 -9.95
CA ALA A 7 -11.88 -24.87 -9.56
C ALA A 7 -10.69 -24.23 -8.84
N LEU A 8 -10.42 -24.69 -7.61
CA LEU A 8 -9.33 -24.22 -6.76
C LEU A 8 -8.57 -25.42 -6.20
N ASP A 9 -7.27 -25.24 -5.97
CA ASP A 9 -6.49 -26.18 -5.17
C ASP A 9 -7.04 -26.21 -3.74
N ARG A 10 -7.44 -27.41 -3.30
CA ARG A 10 -8.08 -27.61 -2.00
C ARG A 10 -7.11 -27.40 -0.84
N GLU A 11 -5.89 -27.89 -0.97
CA GLU A 11 -4.90 -27.82 0.10
C GLU A 11 -4.49 -26.37 0.34
N LEU A 12 -4.26 -25.63 -0.74
CA LEU A 12 -3.95 -24.20 -0.68
C LEU A 12 -5.11 -23.38 -0.09
N LEU A 13 -6.35 -23.69 -0.47
CA LEU A 13 -7.53 -23.00 0.06
C LEU A 13 -7.72 -23.27 1.56
N ASP A 14 -7.47 -24.51 2.00
CA ASP A 14 -7.50 -24.89 3.41
C ASP A 14 -6.40 -24.23 4.22
N GLU A 15 -5.18 -24.16 3.67
CA GLU A 15 -4.07 -23.44 4.29
C GLU A 15 -4.36 -21.94 4.40
N ALA A 16 -4.81 -21.31 3.32
CA ALA A 16 -5.17 -19.89 3.30
C ALA A 16 -6.25 -19.60 4.35
N ARG A 17 -7.27 -20.46 4.48
CA ARG A 17 -8.34 -20.32 5.48
C ARG A 17 -7.79 -20.34 6.90
N ARG A 18 -6.89 -21.30 7.20
CA ARG A 18 -6.24 -21.40 8.51
C ARG A 18 -5.38 -20.18 8.81
N LEU A 19 -4.56 -19.75 7.86
CA LEU A 19 -3.66 -18.60 8.01
C LEU A 19 -4.42 -17.28 8.14
N SER A 20 -5.55 -17.13 7.43
CA SER A 20 -6.38 -15.91 7.51
C SER A 20 -7.28 -15.88 8.75
N GLY A 21 -7.46 -17.02 9.42
CA GLY A 21 -8.38 -17.17 10.56
C GLY A 21 -9.87 -17.13 10.16
N GLU A 22 -10.17 -17.40 8.88
CA GLU A 22 -11.53 -17.28 8.37
C GLU A 22 -12.31 -18.58 8.55
N THR A 23 -13.61 -18.47 8.77
CA THR A 23 -14.47 -19.64 8.98
C THR A 23 -14.99 -20.24 7.67
N SER A 24 -15.05 -19.44 6.60
CA SER A 24 -15.56 -19.86 5.30
C SER A 24 -14.55 -19.69 4.18
N TYR A 25 -14.61 -20.59 3.19
CA TYR A 25 -13.81 -20.47 1.97
C TYR A 25 -14.16 -19.21 1.17
N SER A 26 -15.44 -18.85 1.07
CA SER A 26 -15.87 -17.64 0.35
C SER A 26 -15.22 -16.39 0.93
N ARG A 27 -15.21 -16.24 2.26
CA ARG A 27 -14.56 -15.10 2.92
C ARG A 27 -13.03 -15.15 2.79
N THR A 28 -12.45 -16.35 2.84
CA THR A 28 -11.00 -16.54 2.58
C THR A 28 -10.63 -16.04 1.19
N VAL A 29 -11.39 -16.44 0.16
CA VAL A 29 -11.17 -16.04 -1.23
C VAL A 29 -11.40 -14.54 -1.42
N GLU A 30 -12.47 -13.99 -0.85
CA GLU A 30 -12.77 -12.55 -0.91
C GLU A 30 -11.62 -11.72 -0.33
N ARG A 31 -11.18 -12.04 0.88
CA ARG A 31 -10.06 -11.37 1.55
C ARG A 31 -8.74 -11.52 0.79
N ALA A 32 -8.47 -12.69 0.23
CA ALA A 32 -7.28 -12.92 -0.60
C ALA A 32 -7.30 -12.05 -1.87
N LEU A 33 -8.45 -11.94 -2.55
CA LEU A 33 -8.62 -11.11 -3.73
C LEU A 33 -8.47 -9.62 -3.41
N GLU A 34 -9.06 -9.14 -2.30
CA GLU A 34 -8.87 -7.75 -1.84
C GLU A 34 -7.41 -7.43 -1.59
N ALA A 35 -6.70 -8.29 -0.86
CA ALA A 35 -5.27 -8.13 -0.58
C ALA A 35 -4.43 -8.13 -1.88
N PHE A 36 -4.75 -9.04 -2.81
CA PHE A 36 -4.08 -9.14 -4.10
C PHE A 36 -4.26 -7.87 -4.94
N VAL A 37 -5.51 -7.40 -5.09
CA VAL A 37 -5.83 -6.17 -5.83
C VAL A 37 -5.17 -4.96 -5.17
N ARG A 38 -5.22 -4.86 -3.83
CA ARG A 38 -4.56 -3.79 -3.09
C ARG A 38 -3.05 -3.77 -3.36
N ARG A 39 -2.40 -4.95 -3.36
CA ARG A 39 -0.96 -5.06 -3.64
C ARG A 39 -0.62 -4.68 -5.08
N ILE A 40 -1.46 -5.02 -6.06
CA ILE A 40 -1.29 -4.56 -7.45
C ILE A 40 -1.38 -3.03 -7.53
N LYS A 41 -2.43 -2.44 -6.94
CA LYS A 41 -2.62 -0.97 -6.94
C LYS A 41 -1.45 -0.25 -6.27
N ALA A 42 -0.97 -0.76 -5.14
CA ALA A 42 0.19 -0.21 -4.45
C ALA A 42 1.46 -0.26 -5.32
N ARG A 43 1.68 -1.33 -6.09
CA ARG A 43 2.81 -1.41 -7.03
C ARG A 43 2.73 -0.36 -8.13
N ARG A 44 1.54 0.01 -8.62
CA ARG A 44 1.40 1.09 -9.62
C ARG A 44 1.83 2.46 -9.09
N ILE A 45 1.84 2.69 -7.78
CA ILE A 45 2.44 3.92 -7.23
C ILE A 45 3.94 4.01 -7.56
N LEU A 46 4.63 2.87 -7.67
CA LEU A 46 6.02 2.84 -8.11
C LEU A 46 6.17 3.19 -9.61
N GLU A 47 5.13 3.02 -10.43
CA GLU A 47 5.12 3.52 -11.81
C GLU A 47 5.01 5.07 -11.84
N LEU A 48 4.45 5.69 -10.80
CA LEU A 48 4.46 7.15 -10.64
C LEU A 48 5.84 7.65 -10.20
N ALA A 49 6.66 6.82 -9.54
CA ALA A 49 8.04 7.18 -9.25
C ALA A 49 8.79 7.33 -10.58
N HIS A 50 9.47 8.47 -10.77
CA HIS A 50 10.17 8.87 -12.01
C HIS A 50 9.26 9.30 -13.18
N SER A 51 7.94 9.29 -13.02
CA SER A 51 7.02 9.78 -14.07
C SER A 51 7.06 11.30 -14.28
N GLY A 52 7.71 12.04 -13.37
CA GLY A 52 7.70 13.51 -13.39
C GLY A 52 6.34 14.15 -13.07
N LEU A 53 5.35 13.35 -12.66
CA LEU A 53 3.98 13.83 -12.38
C LEU A 53 3.86 14.70 -11.13
N TRP A 54 4.87 14.69 -10.26
CA TRP A 54 4.91 15.58 -9.11
C TRP A 54 5.58 16.90 -9.52
N THR A 55 4.81 17.98 -9.50
CA THR A 55 5.25 19.36 -9.76
C THR A 55 5.06 20.18 -8.50
N GLY A 56 6.15 20.54 -7.82
CA GLY A 56 6.16 21.35 -6.61
C GLY A 56 7.59 21.55 -6.07
N ASP A 57 7.74 22.37 -5.03
CA ASP A 57 9.00 22.49 -4.27
C ASP A 57 8.84 21.78 -2.91
N LEU A 58 9.72 20.81 -2.66
CA LEU A 58 9.74 20.02 -1.43
C LEU A 58 10.05 20.89 -0.21
N ALA A 59 10.87 21.93 -0.36
CA ALA A 59 11.25 22.82 0.72
C ALA A 59 10.07 23.71 1.16
N GLU A 60 9.30 24.22 0.20
CA GLU A 60 8.09 25.00 0.48
C GLU A 60 7.01 24.15 1.17
N MET A 61 6.79 22.91 0.68
CA MET A 61 5.80 22.01 1.28
C MET A 61 6.15 21.56 2.70
N ARG A 62 7.45 21.50 3.02
CA ARG A 62 7.94 21.09 4.34
C ARG A 62 8.00 22.24 5.36
N ASP A 63 7.73 23.47 4.91
CA ASP A 63 7.91 24.70 5.70
C ASP A 63 9.30 24.75 6.34
N ASP A 64 10.32 24.34 5.57
CA ASP A 64 11.69 24.34 6.03
C ASP A 64 12.11 25.78 6.33
N ARG A 65 12.15 26.12 7.62
CA ARG A 65 12.67 27.41 8.04
C ARG A 65 14.16 27.45 7.70
N PRO A 66 14.65 28.46 6.98
CA PRO A 66 16.08 28.58 6.73
C PRO A 66 16.83 28.63 8.07
N PRO A 67 18.02 28.00 8.16
CA PRO A 67 18.79 27.98 9.39
C PRO A 67 18.94 29.41 9.89
N GLN A 68 18.47 29.67 11.11
CA GLN A 68 18.62 30.97 11.75
C GLN A 68 20.12 31.23 11.88
N ASP A 69 20.59 32.38 11.38
CA ASP A 69 21.98 32.80 11.51
C ASP A 69 22.43 32.68 12.97
N PRO A 70 23.58 32.02 13.25
CA PRO A 70 24.05 31.89 14.61
C PRO A 70 24.30 33.30 15.17
N VAL A 71 23.57 33.63 16.24
CA VAL A 71 23.66 34.91 16.95
C VAL A 71 25.12 35.27 17.18
N ARG A 72 25.59 36.32 16.51
CA ARG A 72 26.95 36.83 16.68
C ARG A 72 27.02 37.49 18.07
N VAL A 73 27.57 36.77 19.05
CA VAL A 73 27.87 37.33 20.37
C VAL A 73 29.00 38.36 20.23
N PRO A 74 28.77 39.65 20.55
CA PRO A 74 29.85 40.62 20.61
C PRO A 74 30.65 40.42 21.91
N GLY A 75 31.97 40.44 21.79
CA GLY A 75 32.92 40.35 22.91
C GLY A 75 33.15 41.67 23.62
#